data_AF-A0A7W0AQ44-F1
#
_entry.id   AF-A0A7W0AQ44-F1
#
_cell.length_a   1.000
_cell.length_b   1.000
_cell.length_c   1.000
_cell.angle_alpha   90.00
_cell.angle_beta   90.00
_cell.angle_gamma   90.00
#
_symmetry.space_group_name_H-M   'P 1'
#
loop_
_entity.id
_entity.type
_entity.pdbx_description
1 polymer ?
#
loop_
_entity_poly.entity_id
_entity_poly.type
_entity_poly.pdbx_seq_one_letter_code
_entity_poly.pdbx_strand_id
1 'polypeptide(L)' 'MERDPRAGRPLRGRMGGLRSLRVGSYRIIYSLLDDERTVRVAAIRHRSQAYSSDPRWEPGSVLPR' A
#
# COMPACT_ATOMS: atom_id res chain seq x y z
N MET A 1 -4.86 -14.73 -5.14
CA MET A 1 -5.02 -14.05 -3.84
C MET A 1 -3.94 -14.60 -2.95
N GLU A 2 -3.01 -13.77 -2.49
CA GLU A 2 -1.91 -14.21 -1.62
C GLU A 2 -2.50 -14.67 -0.29
N ARG A 3 -2.14 -15.88 0.17
CA ARG A 3 -2.70 -16.47 1.41
C ARG A 3 -1.80 -16.25 2.62
N ASP A 4 -0.59 -15.75 2.41
CA ASP A 4 0.31 -15.39 3.50
C ASP A 4 0.12 -13.93 3.93
N PRO A 5 -0.45 -13.68 5.13
CA PRO A 5 -0.60 -12.33 5.68
C PRO A 5 0.74 -11.65 5.99
N ARG A 6 1.87 -12.39 6.00
CA ARG A 6 3.22 -11.84 6.20
C ARG A 6 3.90 -11.38 4.91
N ALA A 7 3.31 -11.62 3.75
CA ALA A 7 3.85 -11.24 2.44
C ALA A 7 4.08 -9.72 2.28
N GLY A 8 3.38 -8.88 3.04
CA GLY A 8 3.60 -7.43 3.05
C GLY A 8 4.90 -7.04 3.74
N ARG A 9 5.57 -6.00 3.22
CA ARG A 9 6.81 -5.47 3.79
C ARG A 9 6.53 -4.63 5.05
N PRO A 10 7.21 -4.86 6.18
CA PRO A 10 7.03 -4.04 7.37
C PRO A 10 7.45 -2.59 7.11
N LEU A 11 6.65 -1.65 7.60
CA LEU A 11 6.94 -0.22 7.56
C LEU A 11 7.78 0.17 8.78
N ARG A 12 8.58 1.24 8.62
CA ARG A 12 9.51 1.74 9.64
C ARG A 12 9.13 3.15 10.08
N GLY A 13 9.73 3.61 11.18
CA GLY A 13 9.50 4.94 11.75
C GLY A 13 8.11 5.07 12.36
N ARG A 14 7.43 6.19 12.14
CA ARG A 14 6.10 6.48 12.70
C ARG A 14 4.99 5.48 12.30
N MET A 15 5.24 4.66 11.28
CA MET A 15 4.32 3.60 10.81
C MET A 15 4.79 2.21 11.24
N GLY A 16 5.68 2.11 12.22
CA GLY A 16 6.08 0.83 12.81
C GLY A 16 4.87 0.05 13.30
N GLY A 17 4.86 -1.26 13.06
CA GLY A 17 3.71 -2.14 13.34
C GLY A 17 2.73 -2.30 12.16
N LEU A 18 2.85 -1.47 11.12
CA LEU A 18 2.12 -1.64 9.86
C LEU A 18 2.96 -2.37 8.82
N ARG A 19 2.28 -3.01 7.87
CA ARG A 19 2.82 -3.73 6.73
C ARG A 19 2.22 -3.19 5.44
N SER A 20 2.98 -3.26 4.36
CA SER A 20 2.54 -2.86 3.03
C SER A 20 2.58 -4.03 2.06
N LEU A 21 1.41 -4.42 1.54
CA LEU A 21 1.28 -5.44 0.50
C LEU A 21 0.93 -4.78 -0.83
N ARG A 22 1.57 -5.24 -1.91
CA ARG A 22 1.25 -4.82 -3.27
C ARG A 22 0.37 -5.88 -3.92
N VAL A 23 -0.82 -5.47 -4.36
CA VAL A 23 -1.77 -6.33 -5.08
C VAL A 23 -2.09 -5.64 -6.40
N GLY A 24 -1.44 -6.08 -7.48
CA GLY A 24 -1.55 -5.45 -8.80
C GLY A 24 -1.18 -3.96 -8.77
N SER A 25 -2.15 -3.10 -9.09
CA SER A 25 -2.00 -1.63 -9.08
C SER A 25 -2.32 -0.98 -7.72
N TYR A 26 -2.64 -1.76 -6.69
CA TYR A 26 -2.98 -1.27 -5.36
C TYR A 26 -1.86 -1.52 -4.34
N ARG A 27 -1.81 -0.62 -3.36
CA ARG A 27 -1.01 -0.77 -2.16
C ARG A 27 -1.95 -0.81 -0.96
N ILE A 28 -1.85 -1.88 -0.19
CA ILE A 28 -2.63 -2.11 1.03
C ILE A 28 -1.71 -1.89 2.21
N ILE A 29 -2.13 -1.04 3.15
CA ILE A 29 -1.46 -0.81 4.43
C ILE A 29 -2.30 -1.48 5.51
N TYR A 30 -1.69 -2.39 6.27
CA TYR A 30 -2.41 -3.21 7.24
C TYR A 30 -1.54 -3.60 8.44
N SER A 31 -2.13 -4.09 9.51
CA SER A 31 -1.45 -4.71 10.65
C SER A 31 -1.96 -6.13 10.85
N LEU A 32 -1.12 -6.96 11.48
CA LEU A 32 -1.51 -8.26 12.01
C LEU A 32 -1.72 -8.09 13.52
N LEU A 33 -2.85 -8.60 14.01
CA LEU A 33 -3.11 -8.67 15.45
C LEU A 33 -2.43 -9.92 16.04
N ASP A 34 -2.35 -10.02 17.37
CA ASP A 34 -1.55 -11.02 18.10
C ASP A 34 -1.85 -12.49 17.73
N ASP A 35 -3.04 -12.77 17.22
CA ASP A 35 -3.44 -14.11 16.78
C ASP A 35 -3.07 -14.42 15.32
N GLU A 36 -2.53 -13.43 14.58
CA GLU A 36 -2.22 -13.41 13.13
C GLU A 36 -3.36 -13.88 12.20
N ARG A 37 -4.52 -14.18 12.77
CA ARG A 37 -5.76 -14.54 12.06
C ARG A 37 -6.53 -13.30 11.66
N THR A 38 -6.28 -12.19 12.33
CA THR A 38 -6.98 -10.94 12.06
C THR A 38 -6.07 -9.92 11.38
N VAL A 39 -6.47 -9.51 10.18
CA VAL A 39 -5.81 -8.45 9.40
C VAL A 39 -6.62 -7.16 9.54
N ARG A 40 -6.02 -6.12 10.13
CA ARG A 40 -6.65 -4.79 10.19
C ARG A 40 -6.10 -3.91 9.07
N VAL A 41 -6.95 -3.57 8.10
CA VAL A 41 -6.59 -2.70 6.98
C VAL A 41 -6.73 -1.23 7.40
N ALA A 42 -5.62 -0.49 7.34
CA ALA A 42 -5.59 0.94 7.65
C ALA A 42 -5.90 1.79 6.40
N ALA A 43 -5.44 1.37 5.22
CA ALA A 43 -5.71 2.06 3.97
C ALA A 43 -5.52 1.16 2.75
N ILE A 44 -6.28 1.44 1.69
CA ILE A 44 -6.08 0.90 0.35
C ILE A 44 -5.90 2.08 -0.59
N ARG A 45 -4.78 2.11 -1.32
CA ARG A 45 -4.47 3.19 -2.25
C ARG A 45 -4.12 2.65 -3.63
N HIS A 46 -4.67 3.27 -4.66
CA HIS A 46 -4.29 2.98 -6.04
C HIS A 46 -2.98 3.69 -6.38
N ARG A 47 -2.09 3.03 -7.12
CA ARG A 47 -0.77 3.61 -7.46
C ARG A 47 -0.84 4.85 -8.34
N SER A 48 -1.87 4.97 -9.19
CA SER A 48 -2.05 6.17 -10.03
C SER A 48 -2.62 7.35 -9.23
N GLN A 49 -3.36 7.09 -8.15
CA GLN A 49 -3.89 8.13 -7.27
C GLN A 49 -2.78 8.85 -6.48
N ALA A 50 -1.63 8.21 -6.28
CA ALA A 50 -0.44 8.87 -5.71
C ALA A 50 0.14 9.96 -6.63
N TYR A 51 -0.14 9.90 -7.94
CA TYR A 51 0.29 10.90 -8.93
C TYR A 51 -0.82 11.88 -9.32
N SER A 52 -2.09 11.54 -9.05
CA SER A 52 -3.25 12.38 -9.39
C SER A 52 -3.42 13.60 -8.47
N SER A 53 -2.63 13.69 -7.40
CA SER A 53 -2.65 14.85 -6.47
C SER A 53 -1.71 15.98 -6.91
N ASP A 54 -0.93 15.81 -7.99
CA ASP A 54 -0.20 16.93 -8.57
C ASP A 54 -1.18 17.73 -9.44
N PRO A 55 -1.50 18.99 -9.11
CA PRO A 55 -2.37 19.83 -9.94
C PRO A 55 -1.80 20.09 -11.35
N ARG A 56 -0.55 19.67 -11.63
CA ARG A 56 0.09 19.72 -12.95
C ARG A 56 0.00 18.40 -13.72
N TRP A 57 -0.72 17.40 -13.22
CA TRP A 57 -0.94 16.16 -13.96
C TRP A 57 -1.74 16.47 -15.23
N GLU A 58 -1.20 16.11 -16.40
CA GLU A 58 -1.91 16.11 -17.68
C GLU A 58 -2.07 14.66 -18.18
N PRO A 59 -3.24 14.27 -18.71
CA PRO A 59 -3.42 12.95 -19.31
C PRO A 59 -2.45 12.78 -20.49
N GLY A 60 -1.44 11.91 -20.34
CA GLY A 60 -0.50 11.57 -21.42
C GLY A 60 0.98 11.87 -21.14
N SER A 61 1.32 12.49 -20.01
CA SER A 61 2.73 12.70 -19.66
C SER A 61 3.41 11.38 -19.27
N VAL A 62 4.35 10.91 -20.09
CA VAL A 62 5.25 9.81 -19.73
C VAL A 62 6.19 10.34 -18.64
N LEU A 63 6.13 9.75 -17.43
CA LEU A 63 6.97 10.17 -16.30
C LEU A 63 8.46 9.95 -16.62
N PRO A 64 9.37 10.87 -16.26
CA PRO A 64 10.80 10.59 -16.31
C PRO A 64 11.14 9.46 -15.33
N ARG A 65 12.09 8.62 -15.75
CA ARG A 65 12.51 7.38 -15.06
C ARG A 65 13.15 7.64 -13.71
#